data_AF-A0A356FUK3-F1
#
_entry.id   AF-A0A356FUK3-F1
#
_cell.length_a   1.000
_cell.length_b   1.000
_cell.length_c   1.000
_cell.angle_alpha   90.00
_cell.angle_beta   90.00
_cell.angle_gamma   90.00
#
_symmetry.space_group_name_H-M   'P 1'
#
loop_
_entity.id
_entity.type
_entity.pdbx_description
1 polymer ?
#
loop_
_entity_poly.entity_id
_entity_poly.type
_entity_poly.pdbx_seq_one_letter_code
_entity_poly.pdbx_strand_id
1 'polypeptide(L)'
;MSTLNQLDVTTKAAVLLEALPYIQRFRGAIFVVKYGGAFMDDADPEVRTRVATDIAFLHAVGIKVVVVHGGGKAINRALNKANVASHFEHG
;
A
#
# COMPACT_ATOMS: atom_id res chain seq x y z
N MET A 1 -4.10 18.67 -1.51
CA MET A 1 -2.72 19.04 -1.12
C MET A 1 -2.52 18.73 0.36
N SER A 2 -1.64 17.79 0.71
CA SER A 2 -1.53 17.29 2.10
C SER A 2 -0.90 18.35 3.03
N THR A 3 -1.35 18.35 4.29
CA THR A 3 -0.85 19.19 5.40
C THR A 3 0.65 19.05 5.67
N LEU A 4 1.29 17.99 5.18
CA LEU A 4 2.74 17.76 5.31
C LEU A 4 3.59 18.79 4.55
N ASN A 5 3.05 19.42 3.50
CA ASN A 5 3.78 20.49 2.79
C ASN A 5 3.84 21.80 3.57
N GLN A 6 3.03 21.95 4.63
CA GLN A 6 3.05 23.13 5.51
C GLN A 6 4.00 22.99 6.69
N LEU A 7 4.51 21.78 6.98
CA LEU A 7 5.49 21.58 8.05
C LEU A 7 6.86 22.10 7.61
N ASP A 8 7.50 22.86 8.49
CA ASP A 8 8.88 23.29 8.30
C ASP A 8 9.85 22.10 8.39
N VAL A 9 11.09 22.32 7.95
CA VAL A 9 12.13 21.28 7.87
C VAL A 9 12.48 20.71 9.25
N THR A 10 12.47 21.55 10.29
CA THR A 10 12.78 21.15 11.66
C THR A 10 11.70 20.22 12.21
N THR A 11 10.43 20.57 11.99
CA THR A 11 9.31 19.73 12.41
C THR A 11 9.33 18.37 11.69
N LYS A 12 9.62 18.36 10.38
CA LYS A 12 9.77 17.09 9.63
C LYS A 12 10.91 16.21 10.16
N ALA A 13 12.04 16.82 10.49
CA ALA A 13 13.19 16.10 11.06
C ALA A 13 12.86 15.52 12.44
N ALA A 14 12.19 16.29 13.31
CA ALA A 14 11.76 15.82 14.63
C ALA A 14 10.86 14.58 14.54
N VAL A 15 9.87 14.59 13.63
CA VAL A 15 8.98 13.44 13.40
C VAL A 15 9.77 12.19 12.95
N LEU A 16 10.75 12.35 12.05
CA LEU A 16 11.58 11.22 11.61
C LEU A 16 12.50 10.68 12.72
N LEU A 17 13.01 11.55 13.59
CA LEU A 17 13.81 11.14 14.76
C LEU A 17 12.95 10.35 15.75
N GLU A 18 11.71 10.77 16.01
CA GLU A 18 10.76 10.03 16.83
C GLU A 18 10.37 8.68 16.21
N ALA A 19 10.32 8.59 14.89
CA ALA A 19 10.04 7.34 14.17
C ALA A 19 11.25 6.37 14.11
N LEU A 20 12.47 6.86 14.35
CA LEU A 20 13.70 6.10 14.18
C LEU A 20 13.75 4.79 14.99
N PRO A 21 13.33 4.73 16.27
CA PRO A 21 13.33 3.47 17.04
C PRO A 21 12.43 2.39 16.41
N TYR A 22 11.32 2.78 15.79
CA TYR A 22 10.42 1.84 15.11
C TYR A 22 11.07 1.29 13.83
N ILE A 23 11.74 2.14 13.06
CA ILE A 23 12.48 1.73 11.86
C ILE A 23 13.59 0.76 12.23
N GLN A 24 14.39 1.10 13.25
CA GLN A 24 15.50 0.26 13.72
C GLN A 24 15.01 -1.11 14.21
N ARG A 25 13.90 -1.14 14.96
CA ARG A 25 13.29 -2.38 15.46
C ARG A 25 12.97 -3.39 14.35
N PHE A 26 12.56 -2.92 13.18
CA PHE A 26 12.12 -3.78 12.08
C PHE A 26 13.11 -3.84 10.91
N ARG A 27 14.26 -3.18 11.01
CA ARG A 27 15.28 -3.24 9.96
C ARG A 27 15.71 -4.68 9.71
N GLY A 28 15.69 -5.11 8.45
CA GLY A 28 15.98 -6.46 8.02
C GLY A 28 14.84 -7.47 8.17
N ALA A 29 13.75 -7.11 8.87
CA ALA A 29 12.56 -7.96 9.01
C ALA A 29 11.80 -8.05 7.67
N ILE A 30 11.01 -9.11 7.53
CA ILE A 30 10.13 -9.32 6.37
C ILE A 30 8.71 -8.93 6.75
N PHE A 31 8.13 -8.01 5.99
CA PHE A 31 6.74 -7.58 6.13
C PHE A 31 5.95 -8.13 4.94
N VAL A 32 5.00 -9.03 5.20
CA VAL A 32 4.06 -9.51 4.18
C VAL A 32 2.83 -8.60 4.17
N VAL A 33 2.69 -7.80 3.13
CA VAL A 33 1.63 -6.79 3.00
C VAL A 33 0.59 -7.30 2.01
N LYS A 34 -0.61 -7.61 2.53
CA LYS A 34 -1.76 -7.94 1.66
C LYS A 34 -2.35 -6.66 1.09
N TYR A 35 -2.10 -6.41 -0.19
CA TYR A 35 -2.68 -5.32 -0.94
C TYR A 35 -3.97 -5.77 -1.62
N GLY A 36 -5.11 -5.32 -1.10
CA GLY A 36 -6.43 -5.73 -1.59
C GLY A 36 -6.70 -5.23 -3.02
N GLY A 37 -7.29 -6.06 -3.87
CA GLY A 37 -7.64 -5.69 -5.24
C GLY A 37 -8.65 -4.53 -5.35
N ALA A 38 -9.34 -4.19 -4.26
CA ALA A 38 -10.20 -3.00 -4.20
C ALA A 38 -9.42 -1.70 -4.43
N PHE A 39 -8.20 -1.61 -3.89
CA PHE A 39 -7.31 -0.45 -4.00
C PHE A 39 -6.54 -0.41 -5.32
N MET A 40 -6.28 -1.57 -5.93
CA MET A 40 -5.60 -1.65 -7.23
C MET A 40 -6.41 -1.01 -8.36
N ASP A 41 -7.74 -1.18 -8.30
CA ASP A 41 -8.69 -0.64 -9.27
C ASP A 41 -9.39 0.63 -8.76
N ASP A 42 -8.81 1.34 -7.78
CA ASP A 42 -9.38 2.61 -7.34
C ASP A 42 -9.34 3.61 -8.50
N ALA A 43 -10.40 4.41 -8.66
CA ALA A 43 -10.47 5.42 -9.71
C ALA A 43 -9.48 6.56 -9.44
N ASP A 44 -9.19 6.85 -8.17
CA ASP A 44 -8.27 7.90 -7.75
C ASP A 44 -6.79 7.42 -7.84
N PRO A 45 -5.96 8.01 -8.73
CA PRO A 45 -4.55 7.68 -8.82
C PRO A 45 -3.75 8.01 -7.54
N GLU A 46 -4.19 8.98 -6.74
CA GLU A 46 -3.51 9.29 -5.47
C GLU A 46 -3.60 8.13 -4.49
N VAL A 47 -4.76 7.45 -4.41
CA VAL A 47 -4.96 6.29 -3.53
C VAL A 47 -4.00 5.16 -3.90
N ARG A 48 -3.83 4.90 -5.20
CA ARG A 48 -2.89 3.88 -5.70
C ARG A 48 -1.44 4.25 -5.42
N THR A 49 -1.09 5.52 -5.63
CA THR A 49 0.28 6.02 -5.48
C THR A 49 0.73 6.07 -4.01
N ARG A 50 -0.18 6.38 -3.09
CA ARG A 50 0.13 6.44 -1.64
C ARG A 50 0.63 5.10 -1.11
N VAL A 51 -0.08 4.00 -1.40
CA VAL A 51 0.33 2.66 -0.92
C VAL A 51 1.67 2.24 -1.54
N ALA A 52 1.89 2.53 -2.82
CA ALA A 52 3.18 2.27 -3.46
C ALA A 52 4.31 3.08 -2.80
N THR A 53 4.04 4.33 -2.40
CA THR A 53 4.99 5.22 -1.72
C THR A 53 5.36 4.66 -0.34
N ASP A 54 4.38 4.17 0.42
CA ASP A 54 4.62 3.58 1.74
C ASP A 54 5.46 2.29 1.64
N ILE A 55 5.16 1.42 0.67
CA ILE A 55 5.95 0.21 0.40
C ILE A 55 7.40 0.57 0.02
N ALA A 56 7.57 1.57 -0.84
CA ALA A 56 8.89 2.05 -1.23
C ALA A 56 9.66 2.64 -0.05
N PHE A 57 8.98 3.40 0.83
CA PHE A 57 9.57 3.94 2.06
C PHE A 57 10.06 2.82 2.99
N LEU A 58 9.22 1.82 3.26
CA LEU A 58 9.58 0.67 4.10
C LEU A 58 10.83 -0.03 3.55
N HIS A 59 10.89 -0.25 2.23
CA HIS A 59 12.06 -0.82 1.58
C HIS A 59 13.30 0.07 1.71
N ALA A 60 13.16 1.39 1.48
CA ALA A 60 14.25 2.35 1.57
C ALA A 60 14.87 2.42 2.98
N VAL A 61 14.07 2.23 4.03
CA VAL A 61 14.57 2.21 5.42
C VAL A 61 15.11 0.84 5.87
N GLY A 62 15.12 -0.15 4.98
CA GLY A 62 15.74 -1.45 5.19
C GLY A 62 14.80 -2.56 5.66
N ILE A 63 13.47 -2.37 5.55
CA ILE A 63 12.47 -3.41 5.81
C ILE A 63 12.20 -4.16 4.50
N LYS A 64 12.23 -5.49 4.51
CA LYS A 64 11.99 -6.31 3.31
C LYS A 64 10.50 -6.49 3.12
N VAL A 65 9.92 -5.83 2.11
CA VAL A 65 8.47 -5.92 1.86
C VAL A 65 8.16 -6.99 0.84
N VAL A 66 7.22 -7.88 1.16
CA VAL A 66 6.61 -8.84 0.24
C VAL A 66 5.16 -8.43 0.05
N VAL A 67 4.79 -8.07 -1.18
CA VAL A 67 3.42 -7.68 -1.50
C VAL A 67 2.64 -8.89 -2.01
N VAL A 68 1.50 -9.16 -1.37
CA VAL A 68 0.54 -10.17 -1.81
C VAL A 68 -0.72 -9.46 -2.26
N HIS A 69 -1.20 -9.71 -3.48
CA HIS A 69 -2.41 -9.04 -3.97
C HIS A 69 -3.48 -10.03 -4.43
N GLY A 70 -4.73 -9.57 -4.39
CA GLY A 70 -5.87 -10.27 -4.99
C GLY A 70 -6.11 -9.81 -6.43
N GLY A 71 -7.23 -10.25 -7.01
CA GLY A 71 -7.62 -9.86 -8.37
C GLY A 71 -9.12 -9.95 -8.66
N GLY A 72 -9.97 -10.08 -7.63
CA GLY A 72 -11.39 -10.38 -7.80
C GLY A 72 -12.14 -9.44 -8.75
N LYS A 73 -11.91 -8.12 -8.65
CA LYS A 73 -12.51 -7.14 -9.57
C LYS A 73 -12.07 -7.36 -11.03
N ALA A 74 -10.78 -7.65 -11.26
CA ALA A 74 -10.26 -7.95 -12.60
C ALA A 74 -10.85 -9.26 -13.16
N ILE A 75 -11.00 -10.29 -12.32
CA ILE A 75 -11.66 -11.55 -12.66
C ILE A 75 -13.12 -11.30 -13.04
N ASN A 76 -13.89 -10.58 -12.21
CA ASN A 76 -15.30 -10.28 -12.48
C ASN A 76 -15.47 -9.48 -13.78
N ARG A 77 -14.58 -8.52 -14.07
CA ARG A 77 -14.58 -7.80 -15.35
C ARG A 77 -14.37 -8.73 -16.54
N ALA A 78 -13.47 -9.71 -16.42
CA ALA A 78 -13.20 -10.68 -17.48
C ALA A 78 -14.41 -11.62 -17.69
N LEU A 79 -14.99 -12.13 -16.61
CA LEU A 79 -16.17 -13.01 -16.66
C LEU A 79 -17.38 -12.30 -17.27
N ASN A 80 -17.64 -11.05 -16.88
CA ASN A 80 -18.71 -10.24 -17.48
C ASN A 80 -18.52 -10.05 -18.99
N LYS A 81 -17.28 -9.78 -19.45
CA LYS A 81 -16.98 -9.67 -20.89
C LYS A 81 -17.21 -10.99 -21.64
N ALA A 82 -17.01 -12.12 -20.97
CA ALA A 82 -17.24 -13.45 -21.51
C ALA A 82 -18.69 -13.95 -21.33
N ASN A 83 -19.59 -13.14 -20.76
CA ASN A 83 -20.95 -13.52 -20.39
C ASN A 83 -21.02 -14.77 -19.48
N VAL A 84 -20.03 -14.94 -18.61
CA VAL A 84 -19.98 -16.03 -17.64
C VAL A 84 -20.50 -15.51 -16.30
N ALA A 85 -21.56 -16.15 -15.78
CA ALA A 85 -22.08 -15.84 -14.46
C ALA A 85 -21.15 -16.35 -13.36
N SER A 86 -20.87 -15.51 -12.37
CA SER A 86 -20.10 -15.86 -11.17
C SER A 86 -20.94 -15.66 -9.92
N HIS A 87 -20.81 -16.54 -8.95
CA HIS A 87 -21.38 -16.40 -7.62
C HIS A 87 -20.29 -16.67 -6.59
N PHE A 88 -20.37 -15.99 -5.44
CA PHE A 88 -19.46 -16.19 -4.32
C PHE A 88 -20.17 -17.07 -3.29
N GLU A 89 -19.57 -18.20 -2.95
CA GLU A 89 -20.04 -19.09 -1.90
C GLU A 89 -19.12 -18.98 -0.69
N HIS A 90 -19.66 -18.57 0.46
CA HIS A 90 -18.94 -18.43 1.72
C HIS A 90 -17.73 -17.46 1.75
N GLY A 91 -17.63 -16.53 0.79
CA GLY A 91 -16.64 -15.45 0.78
C GLY A 91 -15.46 -15.70 -0.14
#